data_AF-A0A8B9F5J6-F1
#
_entry.id   AF-A0A8B9F5J6-F1
#
_cell.length_a   1.000
_cell.length_b   1.000
_cell.length_c   1.000
_cell.angle_alpha   90.00
_cell.angle_beta   90.00
_cell.angle_gamma   90.00
#
_symmetry.space_group_name_H-M   'P 1'
#
loop_
_entity.id
_entity.type
_entity.pdbx_description
1 polymer ?
#
loop_
_entity_poly.entity_id
_entity_poly.type
_entity_poly.pdbx_seq_one_letter_code
_entity_poly.pdbx_strand_id
1 'polypeptide(L)'
;HVLHACHLVPEHLETRTLYSSTQPGLEQGKVQMWVDIFPINLGPPGPPVDITPRKPQRYELRCVVWNTRDVDPGDTNLLGQQMSDIYITGWLDGLEEQRQRTDVHYRSLDGAGAFNWRFVFPFEYLRAEQLCVVPGKHFWSRDETVRKVPPKLILQVWDNDKFSADDFLGESPFPAPCSRGTPTGDGEHLQGMGSIHEVVGSIHG
;
A
#
# COMPACT_ATOMS: atom_id res chain seq x y z
N HIS A 1 -10.55 -36.81 -18.72
CA HIS A 1 -11.14 -35.47 -18.47
C HIS A 1 -12.08 -35.13 -19.62
N VAL A 2 -13.38 -35.00 -19.38
CA VAL A 2 -14.44 -34.82 -20.41
C VAL A 2 -14.26 -33.52 -21.22
N LEU A 3 -13.67 -32.48 -20.62
CA LEU A 3 -13.47 -31.16 -21.24
C LEU A 3 -12.57 -31.21 -22.49
N HIS A 4 -11.55 -32.07 -22.52
CA HIS A 4 -10.67 -32.23 -23.69
C HIS A 4 -11.34 -32.90 -24.89
N ALA A 5 -12.47 -33.61 -24.67
CA ALA A 5 -13.20 -34.26 -25.75
C ALA A 5 -14.14 -33.29 -26.51
N CYS A 6 -14.40 -32.10 -25.97
CA CYS A 6 -15.33 -31.11 -26.52
C CYS A 6 -14.63 -29.96 -27.27
N HIS A 7 -13.33 -30.05 -27.58
CA HIS A 7 -12.52 -28.93 -28.10
C HIS A 7 -12.54 -27.66 -27.22
N LEU A 8 -12.87 -27.80 -25.93
CA LEU A 8 -12.88 -26.70 -24.98
C LEU A 8 -11.49 -26.55 -24.37
N VAL A 9 -11.11 -25.29 -24.13
CA VAL A 9 -9.81 -24.94 -23.56
C VAL A 9 -9.76 -25.45 -22.12
N PRO A 10 -8.60 -25.94 -21.61
CA PRO A 10 -8.49 -26.37 -20.21
C PRO A 10 -8.70 -25.23 -19.21
N GLU A 11 -8.45 -24.00 -19.66
CA GLU A 11 -8.68 -22.76 -18.93
C GLU A 11 -10.10 -22.26 -19.23
N HIS A 12 -10.76 -21.61 -18.26
CA HIS A 12 -12.14 -21.11 -18.39
C HIS A 12 -12.34 -20.05 -19.49
N LEU A 13 -11.30 -19.69 -20.26
CA LEU A 13 -11.33 -18.68 -21.31
C LEU A 13 -11.43 -19.33 -22.70
N GLU A 14 -12.60 -19.23 -23.33
CA GLU A 14 -12.84 -19.67 -24.70
C GLU A 14 -12.70 -18.49 -25.67
N THR A 15 -11.99 -18.69 -26.78
CA THR A 15 -11.87 -17.69 -27.86
C THR A 15 -12.46 -18.25 -29.15
N ARG A 16 -13.45 -17.56 -29.72
CA ARG A 16 -14.10 -17.93 -30.99
C ARG A 16 -13.84 -16.89 -32.06
N THR A 17 -13.39 -17.32 -33.23
CA THR A 17 -13.21 -16.46 -34.39
C THR A 17 -14.56 -16.09 -35.01
N LEU A 18 -14.73 -14.81 -35.34
CA LEU A 18 -15.91 -14.29 -36.03
C LEU A 18 -15.69 -14.30 -37.54
N TYR A 19 -16.71 -14.74 -38.27
CA TYR A 19 -16.75 -14.75 -39.72
C TYR A 19 -18.02 -14.02 -40.19
N SER A 20 -17.93 -13.30 -41.31
CA SER A 20 -19.12 -12.72 -41.98
C SER A 20 -19.45 -13.49 -43.25
N SER A 21 -20.74 -13.57 -43.55
CA SER A 21 -21.25 -14.09 -44.82
C SER A 21 -20.84 -13.24 -46.03
N THR A 22 -20.47 -11.97 -45.82
CA THR A 22 -20.00 -11.08 -46.91
C THR A 22 -18.59 -11.41 -47.39
N GLN A 23 -17.74 -12.00 -46.53
CA GLN A 23 -16.41 -12.50 -46.87
C GLN A 23 -16.16 -13.84 -46.17
N PRO A 24 -16.69 -14.94 -46.72
CA PRO A 24 -16.48 -16.27 -46.18
C PRO A 24 -14.98 -16.63 -46.18
N GLY A 25 -14.49 -17.14 -45.05
CA GLY A 25 -13.10 -17.59 -44.90
C GLY A 25 -12.11 -16.52 -44.43
N LEU A 26 -12.51 -15.24 -44.34
CA LEU A 26 -11.70 -14.20 -43.72
C LEU A 26 -12.15 -13.98 -42.27
N GLU A 27 -11.19 -14.05 -41.34
CA GLU A 27 -11.42 -13.72 -39.92
C GLU A 27 -11.67 -12.21 -39.77
N GLN A 28 -12.73 -11.86 -39.01
CA GLN A 28 -13.14 -10.47 -38.78
C GLN A 28 -13.10 -10.05 -37.31
N GLY A 29 -12.37 -10.80 -36.50
CA GLY A 29 -12.22 -10.58 -35.07
C GLY A 29 -12.44 -11.84 -34.26
N LYS A 30 -12.34 -11.71 -32.94
CA LYS A 30 -12.51 -12.81 -32.00
C LYS A 30 -13.41 -12.38 -30.85
N VAL A 31 -14.24 -13.30 -30.38
CA VAL A 31 -15.00 -13.18 -29.15
C VAL A 31 -14.29 -14.00 -28.08
N GLN A 32 -13.98 -13.39 -26.95
CA GLN A 32 -13.42 -14.06 -25.78
C GLN A 32 -14.50 -14.17 -24.70
N MET A 33 -14.66 -15.35 -24.11
CA MET A 33 -15.72 -15.66 -23.15
C MET A 33 -15.16 -16.47 -21.99
N TRP A 34 -15.69 -16.23 -20.79
CA TRP A 34 -15.50 -17.11 -19.65
C TRP A 34 -16.64 -18.13 -19.65
N VAL A 35 -16.31 -19.42 -19.70
CA VAL A 35 -17.29 -20.50 -19.80
C VAL A 35 -17.19 -21.40 -18.60
N ASP A 36 -18.29 -21.52 -17.86
CA ASP A 36 -18.45 -22.49 -16.78
C ASP A 36 -19.43 -23.58 -17.19
N ILE A 37 -19.03 -24.84 -17.00
CA ILE A 37 -19.82 -26.01 -17.41
C ILE A 37 -20.24 -26.77 -16.16
N PHE A 38 -21.56 -26.87 -15.98
CA PHE A 38 -22.15 -27.55 -14.82
C PHE A 38 -22.77 -28.89 -15.22
N PRO A 39 -22.55 -29.96 -14.45
CA PRO A 39 -23.28 -31.21 -14.60
C PRO A 39 -24.80 -31.01 -14.45
N ILE A 40 -25.58 -31.59 -15.37
CA ILE A 40 -27.04 -31.45 -15.42
C ILE A 40 -27.72 -31.93 -14.12
N ASN A 41 -27.14 -32.92 -13.44
CA ASN A 41 -27.68 -33.48 -12.19
C ASN A 41 -27.58 -32.52 -10.99
N LEU A 42 -26.80 -31.44 -11.09
CA LEU A 42 -26.68 -30.42 -10.04
C LEU A 42 -27.77 -29.34 -10.15
N GLY A 43 -28.66 -29.44 -11.14
CA GLY A 43 -29.71 -28.46 -11.38
C GLY A 43 -29.25 -27.31 -12.29
N PRO A 44 -30.08 -26.27 -12.44
CA PRO A 44 -29.73 -25.11 -13.26
C PRO A 44 -28.52 -24.38 -12.67
N PRO A 45 -27.68 -23.74 -13.52
CA PRO A 45 -26.58 -22.91 -13.04
C PRO A 45 -27.09 -21.80 -12.12
N GLY A 46 -26.26 -21.39 -11.18
CA GLY A 46 -26.54 -20.27 -10.29
C GLY A 46 -26.72 -18.94 -11.04
N PRO A 47 -27.06 -17.85 -10.33
CA PRO A 47 -27.14 -16.53 -10.93
C PRO A 47 -25.82 -16.13 -11.59
N PRO A 48 -25.84 -15.31 -12.66
CA PRO A 48 -24.63 -14.82 -13.31
C PRO A 48 -23.67 -14.16 -12.31
N VAL A 49 -22.38 -14.41 -12.47
CA VAL A 49 -21.34 -13.76 -11.66
C VAL A 49 -21.26 -12.29 -12.07
N ASP A 50 -21.35 -11.39 -11.10
CA ASP A 50 -21.08 -9.97 -11.35
C ASP A 50 -19.58 -9.75 -11.53
N ILE A 51 -19.19 -9.49 -12.79
CA ILE A 51 -17.81 -9.17 -13.20
C ILE A 51 -17.54 -7.67 -13.24
N THR A 52 -18.46 -6.83 -12.75
CA THR A 52 -18.25 -5.39 -12.67
C THR A 52 -16.93 -5.10 -11.95
N PRO A 53 -16.04 -4.25 -12.51
CA PRO A 53 -14.80 -3.87 -11.86
C PRO A 53 -15.08 -3.37 -10.44
N ARG A 54 -14.35 -3.93 -9.48
CA ARG A 54 -14.52 -3.56 -8.08
C ARG A 54 -14.13 -2.10 -7.91
N LYS A 55 -14.96 -1.35 -7.19
CA LYS A 55 -14.67 0.03 -6.83
C LYS A 55 -13.84 0.06 -5.55
N PRO A 56 -12.86 0.96 -5.43
CA PRO A 56 -12.16 1.17 -4.18
C PRO A 56 -13.13 1.62 -3.09
N GLN A 57 -12.80 1.26 -1.86
CA GLN A 57 -13.47 1.74 -0.65
C GLN A 57 -12.51 2.64 0.12
N ARG A 58 -13.06 3.57 0.91
CA ARG A 58 -12.25 4.42 1.78
C ARG A 58 -11.84 3.65 3.02
N TYR A 59 -10.55 3.70 3.35
CA TYR A 59 -9.95 3.14 4.55
C TYR A 59 -9.11 4.20 5.26
N GLU A 60 -8.78 3.93 6.52
CA GLU A 60 -7.84 4.72 7.31
C GLU A 60 -6.71 3.83 7.82
N LEU A 61 -5.47 4.23 7.57
CA LEU A 61 -4.30 3.69 8.25
C LEU A 61 -4.01 4.56 9.47
N ARG A 62 -4.01 3.94 10.65
CA ARG A 62 -3.66 4.60 11.91
C ARG A 62 -2.33 4.04 12.39
N CYS A 63 -1.35 4.92 12.57
CA CYS A 63 -0.02 4.58 13.06
C CYS A 63 0.24 5.38 14.34
N VAL A 64 0.51 4.69 15.44
CA VAL A 64 0.90 5.34 16.70
C VAL A 64 2.40 5.21 16.88
N VAL A 65 3.06 6.34 17.09
CA VAL A 65 4.47 6.45 17.46
C VAL A 65 4.55 6.77 18.94
N TRP A 66 4.96 5.79 19.74
CA TRP A 66 5.15 6.00 21.18
C TRP A 66 6.48 6.66 21.48
N ASN A 67 7.57 6.05 21.01
CA ASN A 67 8.92 6.50 21.28
C ASN A 67 9.93 6.12 20.18
N THR A 68 11.09 6.75 20.25
CA THR A 68 12.34 6.35 19.59
C THR A 68 13.37 5.96 20.64
N ARG A 69 14.35 5.14 20.27
CA ARG A 69 15.60 4.97 21.02
C ARG A 69 16.76 4.77 20.05
N ASP A 70 17.96 4.92 20.59
CA ASP A 70 19.22 4.70 19.88
C ASP A 70 19.36 5.58 18.61
N VAL A 71 18.65 6.71 18.55
CA VAL A 71 18.82 7.70 17.47
C VAL A 71 20.20 8.32 17.62
N ASP A 72 21.02 8.23 16.58
CA ASP A 72 22.39 8.72 16.64
C ASP A 72 22.38 10.23 16.91
N PRO A 73 23.10 10.68 17.95
CA PRO A 73 23.14 12.09 18.29
C PRO A 73 23.81 12.90 17.17
N GLY A 74 23.11 13.93 16.69
CA GLY A 74 23.54 14.79 15.59
C GLY A 74 24.70 15.71 15.96
N ASP A 75 24.59 16.46 17.06
CA ASP A 75 25.50 17.57 17.34
C ASP A 75 26.10 17.60 18.74
N THR A 76 27.36 18.07 18.83
CA THR A 76 28.07 18.31 20.09
C THR A 76 27.92 19.77 20.49
N ASN A 77 27.20 20.04 21.58
CA ASN A 77 27.05 21.37 22.15
C ASN A 77 28.39 22.03 22.49
N LEU A 78 28.37 23.35 22.72
CA LEU A 78 29.51 24.15 23.21
C LEU A 78 30.16 23.61 24.52
N LEU A 79 29.44 22.74 25.24
CA LEU A 79 29.89 22.05 26.45
C LEU A 79 30.44 20.62 26.20
N GLY A 80 30.57 20.20 24.94
CA GLY A 80 31.01 18.84 24.58
C GLY A 80 29.93 17.76 24.70
N GLN A 81 28.67 18.13 24.90
CA GLN A 81 27.56 17.18 25.10
C GLN A 81 26.83 16.93 23.78
N GLN A 82 26.64 15.67 23.41
CA GLN A 82 25.84 15.29 22.25
C GLN A 82 24.34 15.45 22.52
N MET A 83 23.59 16.11 21.62
CA MET A 83 22.13 16.17 21.68
C MET A 83 21.48 16.28 20.30
N SER A 84 20.20 15.90 20.22
CA SER A 84 19.37 16.01 19.01
C SER A 84 17.97 16.52 19.32
N ASP A 85 17.40 17.29 18.39
CA ASP A 85 16.02 17.76 18.38
C ASP A 85 15.18 16.90 17.43
N ILE A 86 14.59 15.82 17.95
CA ILE A 86 14.05 14.73 17.14
C ILE A 86 12.60 15.00 16.75
N TYR A 87 12.23 14.80 15.48
CA TYR A 87 10.84 14.68 15.04
C TYR A 87 10.69 13.57 13.99
N ILE A 88 9.45 13.11 13.79
CA ILE A 88 9.16 12.04 12.86
C ILE A 88 8.19 12.53 11.79
N THR A 89 8.43 12.15 10.54
CA THR A 89 7.51 12.37 9.43
C THR A 89 6.99 11.04 8.91
N GLY A 90 5.78 11.04 8.35
CA GLY A 90 5.18 9.84 7.79
C GLY A 90 4.21 10.11 6.65
N TRP A 91 4.15 9.20 5.68
CA TRP A 91 3.21 9.24 4.55
C TRP A 91 2.99 7.87 3.92
N LEU A 92 1.94 7.73 3.11
CA LEU A 92 1.72 6.55 2.26
C LEU A 92 2.36 6.74 0.89
N ASP A 93 3.03 5.72 0.37
CA ASP A 93 3.61 5.70 -0.99
C ASP A 93 2.55 6.04 -2.05
N GLY A 94 2.85 7.01 -2.91
CA GLY A 94 1.92 7.56 -3.91
C GLY A 94 0.91 8.58 -3.38
N LEU A 95 0.98 8.94 -2.09
CA LEU A 95 0.18 9.98 -1.43
C LEU A 95 1.09 10.94 -0.63
N GLU A 96 2.22 11.35 -1.22
CA GLU A 96 3.22 12.18 -0.55
C GLU A 96 2.67 13.54 -0.10
N GLU A 97 1.63 14.06 -0.76
CA GLU A 97 0.95 15.29 -0.32
C GLU A 97 0.23 15.14 1.03
N GLN A 98 -0.04 13.92 1.49
CA GLN A 98 -0.64 13.64 2.78
C GLN A 98 0.39 13.49 3.90
N ARG A 99 1.66 13.84 3.66
CA ARG A 99 2.72 13.76 4.65
C ARG A 99 2.37 14.51 5.93
N GLN A 100 2.53 13.82 7.06
CA GLN A 100 2.33 14.34 8.40
C GLN A 100 3.66 14.34 9.15
N ARG A 101 3.75 15.14 10.22
CA ARG A 101 4.88 15.13 11.16
C ARG A 101 4.41 15.20 12.61
N THR A 102 5.24 14.70 13.51
CA THR A 102 5.06 14.87 14.96
C THR A 102 5.48 16.27 15.40
N ASP A 103 5.25 16.57 16.68
CA ASP A 103 5.98 17.63 17.39
C ASP A 103 7.48 17.27 17.52
N VAL A 104 8.31 18.26 17.86
CA VAL A 104 9.76 18.10 18.08
C VAL A 104 10.02 17.73 19.55
N HIS A 105 10.81 16.69 19.78
CA HIS A 105 11.36 16.33 21.07
C HIS A 105 12.73 16.98 21.24
N TYR A 106 12.79 18.03 22.07
CA TYR A 106 14.00 18.83 22.22
C TYR A 106 15.05 18.18 23.11
N ARG A 107 16.33 18.31 22.71
CA ARG A 107 17.51 17.95 23.52
C ARG A 107 17.55 16.50 24.00
N SER A 108 17.27 15.56 23.12
CA SER A 108 17.52 14.14 23.39
C SER A 108 19.02 13.91 23.60
N LEU A 109 19.43 13.32 24.72
CA LEU A 109 20.84 13.09 25.08
C LEU A 109 21.34 11.69 24.68
N ASP A 110 20.42 10.73 24.54
CA ASP A 110 20.66 9.30 24.32
C ASP A 110 19.92 8.78 23.08
N GLY A 111 19.37 9.69 22.26
CA GLY A 111 18.55 9.34 21.11
C GLY A 111 17.13 8.88 21.46
N ALA A 112 16.72 8.96 22.74
CA ALA A 112 15.37 8.68 23.14
C ALA A 112 14.44 9.87 22.92
N GLY A 113 13.27 9.63 22.34
CA GLY A 113 12.21 10.63 22.18
C GLY A 113 10.86 10.02 22.51
N ALA A 114 10.02 10.72 23.26
CA ALA A 114 8.66 10.29 23.58
C ALA A 114 7.65 11.20 22.88
N PHE A 115 6.81 10.62 22.03
CA PHE A 115 5.90 11.37 21.16
C PHE A 115 4.43 11.11 21.49
N ASN A 116 4.05 9.86 21.81
CA ASN A 116 2.64 9.46 21.96
C ASN A 116 1.76 9.95 20.79
N TRP A 117 2.31 9.97 19.57
CA TRP A 117 1.70 10.64 18.42
C TRP A 117 0.90 9.67 17.57
N ARG A 118 -0.22 10.12 17.00
CA ARG A 118 -1.08 9.30 16.14
C ARG A 118 -1.18 9.91 14.75
N PHE A 119 -0.57 9.26 13.77
CA PHE A 119 -0.82 9.52 12.36
C PHE A 119 -2.12 8.84 11.91
N VAL A 120 -2.89 9.53 11.07
CA VAL A 120 -4.12 9.01 10.47
C VAL A 120 -4.11 9.35 8.98
N PHE A 121 -4.01 8.33 8.13
CA PHE A 121 -3.94 8.49 6.68
C PHE A 121 -5.20 7.92 6.02
N PRO A 122 -6.08 8.76 5.45
CA PRO A 122 -7.19 8.30 4.63
C PRO A 122 -6.71 7.87 3.24
N PHE A 123 -7.16 6.72 2.75
CA PHE A 123 -6.78 6.22 1.42
C PHE A 123 -7.89 5.37 0.78
N GLU A 124 -7.82 5.22 -0.54
CA GLU A 124 -8.71 4.34 -1.30
C GLU A 124 -8.05 2.97 -1.50
N TYR A 125 -8.78 1.89 -1.20
CA TYR A 125 -8.25 0.53 -1.18
C TYR A 125 -9.16 -0.48 -1.86
N LEU A 126 -8.54 -1.35 -2.66
CA LEU A 126 -9.17 -2.50 -3.30
C LEU A 126 -8.82 -3.76 -2.51
N ARG A 127 -9.68 -4.11 -1.54
CA ARG A 127 -9.44 -5.25 -0.63
C ARG A 127 -9.12 -6.57 -1.34
N ALA A 128 -9.79 -6.86 -2.45
CA ALA A 128 -9.58 -8.11 -3.19
C ALA A 128 -8.24 -8.17 -3.93
N GLU A 129 -7.70 -7.01 -4.32
CA GLU A 129 -6.40 -6.91 -5.01
C GLU A 129 -5.26 -6.58 -4.04
N GLN A 130 -5.61 -6.17 -2.81
CA GLN A 130 -4.69 -5.65 -1.80
C GLN A 130 -3.88 -4.42 -2.25
N LEU A 131 -4.49 -3.56 -3.08
CA LEU A 131 -3.84 -2.39 -3.65
C LEU A 131 -4.52 -1.09 -3.22
N CYS A 132 -3.71 -0.06 -2.95
CA CYS A 132 -4.15 1.31 -2.83
C CYS A 132 -4.40 1.90 -4.21
N VAL A 133 -5.41 2.76 -4.29
CA VAL A 133 -5.76 3.53 -5.47
C VAL A 133 -5.27 4.94 -5.23
N VAL A 134 -4.29 5.37 -6.02
CA VAL A 134 -3.67 6.69 -5.90
C VAL A 134 -3.90 7.52 -7.16
N PRO A 135 -4.19 8.82 -7.03
CA PRO A 135 -4.34 9.70 -8.18
C PRO A 135 -2.98 9.86 -8.87
N GLY A 136 -2.91 9.49 -10.14
CA GLY A 136 -1.73 9.66 -10.96
C GLY A 136 -1.59 11.12 -11.38
N LYS A 137 -0.52 11.77 -10.91
CA LYS A 137 -0.15 13.11 -11.36
C LYS A 137 0.47 13.02 -12.75
N HIS A 138 -0.20 13.56 -13.76
CA HIS A 138 0.40 13.79 -15.07
C HIS A 138 0.34 15.30 -15.39
N PHE A 139 1.49 15.97 -15.34
CA PHE A 139 1.60 17.43 -15.53
C PHE A 139 1.16 17.92 -16.92
N TRP A 140 0.95 17.01 -17.88
CA TRP A 140 0.67 17.34 -19.28
C TRP A 140 -0.57 16.65 -19.88
N SER A 141 -1.32 15.84 -19.10
CA SER A 141 -2.57 15.24 -19.58
C SER A 141 -3.72 15.51 -18.62
N ARG A 142 -4.87 15.92 -19.18
CA ARG A 142 -6.12 16.16 -18.46
C ARG A 142 -6.82 14.86 -18.02
N ASP A 143 -6.26 13.71 -18.39
CA ASP A 143 -6.79 12.39 -18.03
C ASP A 143 -6.29 12.01 -16.64
N GLU A 144 -7.24 11.81 -15.74
CA GLU A 144 -7.03 11.36 -14.37
C GLU A 144 -6.57 9.89 -14.40
N THR A 145 -5.27 9.68 -14.64
CA THR A 145 -4.70 8.34 -14.59
C THR A 145 -4.74 7.87 -13.14
N VAL A 146 -5.32 6.71 -12.88
CA VAL A 146 -5.34 6.12 -11.55
C VAL A 146 -4.26 5.05 -11.48
N ARG A 147 -3.37 5.13 -10.50
CA ARG A 147 -2.32 4.13 -10.28
C ARG A 147 -2.73 3.22 -9.12
N LYS A 148 -2.42 1.94 -9.26
CA LYS A 148 -2.58 0.96 -8.18
C LYS A 148 -1.21 0.64 -7.61
N VAL A 149 -1.02 0.87 -6.31
CA VAL A 149 0.25 0.65 -5.62
C VAL A 149 0.03 -0.19 -4.36
N PRO A 150 1.00 -1.00 -3.93
CA PRO A 150 0.91 -1.66 -2.63
C PRO A 150 0.78 -0.62 -1.50
N PRO A 151 0.00 -0.89 -0.44
CA PRO A 151 -0.03 -0.04 0.74
C PRO A 151 1.35 -0.06 1.42
N LYS A 152 2.11 1.03 1.32
CA LYS A 152 3.42 1.17 1.98
C LYS A 152 3.43 2.45 2.80
N LEU A 153 3.60 2.32 4.11
CA LEU A 153 3.83 3.44 5.03
C LEU A 153 5.33 3.72 5.06
N ILE A 154 5.70 4.98 4.85
CA ILE A 154 7.07 5.46 4.97
C ILE A 154 7.12 6.33 6.22
N LEU A 155 8.06 6.04 7.12
CA LEU A 155 8.33 6.82 8.33
C LEU A 155 9.79 7.23 8.31
N GLN A 156 10.07 8.47 8.67
CA GLN A 156 11.43 9.01 8.74
C GLN A 156 11.63 9.77 10.04
N VAL A 157 12.78 9.57 10.68
CA VAL A 157 13.25 10.29 11.86
C VAL A 157 14.17 11.42 11.40
N TRP A 158 14.02 12.60 11.99
CA TRP A 158 14.73 13.82 11.60
C TRP A 158 15.32 14.52 12.84
N ASP A 159 16.48 15.15 12.68
CA ASP A 159 17.08 16.06 13.65
C ASP A 159 16.88 17.51 13.19
N ASN A 160 16.31 18.36 14.04
CA ASN A 160 15.92 19.73 13.71
C ASN A 160 17.08 20.74 13.90
N ASP A 161 18.31 20.36 13.52
CA ASP A 161 19.48 21.23 13.55
C ASP A 161 19.80 21.91 12.20
N LYS A 162 20.32 23.13 12.30
CA LYS A 162 20.07 24.21 11.32
C LYS A 162 20.65 24.09 9.92
N PHE A 163 21.56 23.16 9.55
CA PHE A 163 22.24 23.27 8.23
C PHE A 163 22.91 21.98 7.69
N SER A 164 22.28 20.80 7.77
CA SER A 164 22.75 19.66 6.94
C SER A 164 21.59 18.92 6.29
N ALA A 165 21.83 18.41 5.08
CA ALA A 165 20.82 17.77 4.25
C ALA A 165 20.47 16.40 4.84
N ASP A 166 19.18 16.18 5.05
CA ASP A 166 18.67 15.10 5.86
C ASP A 166 18.79 13.71 5.20
N ASP A 167 19.21 12.74 5.99
CA ASP A 167 19.43 11.35 5.56
C ASP A 167 18.17 10.48 5.70
N PHE A 168 17.98 9.58 4.73
CA PHE A 168 16.90 8.59 4.69
C PHE A 168 17.27 7.39 5.59
N LEU A 169 16.48 7.14 6.65
CA LEU A 169 16.84 6.18 7.70
C LEU A 169 15.88 4.98 7.84
N GLY A 170 14.97 4.76 6.88
CA GLY A 170 14.22 3.50 6.83
C GLY A 170 12.88 3.51 6.11
N GLU A 171 12.48 2.33 5.66
CA GLU A 171 11.16 2.02 5.10
C GLU A 171 10.66 0.72 5.73
N SER A 172 9.47 0.72 6.34
CA SER A 172 8.79 -0.53 6.70
C SER A 172 7.59 -0.73 5.77
N PRO A 173 7.70 -1.59 4.75
CA PRO A 173 6.54 -1.98 3.96
C PRO A 173 5.61 -2.83 4.81
N PHE A 174 4.57 -2.23 5.37
CA PHE A 174 3.51 -2.98 6.05
C PHE A 174 2.70 -3.78 5.02
N PRO A 175 2.71 -5.13 5.05
CA PRO A 175 1.65 -5.89 4.40
C PRO A 175 0.37 -5.62 5.18
N ALA A 176 -0.57 -4.88 4.60
CA ALA A 176 -1.87 -4.58 5.19
C ALA A 176 -2.50 -5.86 5.82
N PRO A 177 -2.63 -5.93 7.17
CA PRO A 177 -3.22 -7.11 7.80
C PRO A 177 -4.69 -7.21 7.41
N CYS A 178 -5.09 -8.37 6.90
CA CYS A 178 -6.43 -8.60 6.33
C CYS A 178 -7.54 -8.80 7.39
N SER A 179 -7.25 -8.60 8.68
CA SER A 179 -8.21 -8.83 9.78
C SER A 179 -7.97 -7.94 11.00
N ARG A 180 -9.07 -7.47 11.59
CA ARG A 180 -9.14 -6.72 12.85
C ARG A 180 -8.18 -7.29 13.90
N GLY A 181 -7.25 -6.46 14.35
CA GLY A 181 -6.60 -6.61 15.67
C GLY A 181 -5.35 -7.49 15.76
N THR A 182 -4.50 -7.58 14.73
CA THR A 182 -3.13 -8.05 14.95
C THR A 182 -2.28 -6.94 15.57
N PRO A 183 -1.81 -7.07 16.84
CA PRO A 183 -0.73 -6.23 17.34
C PRO A 183 0.54 -6.67 16.61
N THR A 184 1.16 -5.77 15.86
CA THR A 184 2.57 -5.93 15.48
C THR A 184 3.39 -5.60 16.72
N GLY A 185 3.74 -6.65 17.48
CA GLY A 185 4.57 -6.54 18.67
C GLY A 185 6.05 -6.38 18.33
N ASP A 186 6.67 -5.49 19.11
CA ASP A 186 8.08 -5.38 19.46
C ASP A 186 9.08 -5.02 18.36
N GLY A 187 9.39 -3.71 18.28
CA GLY A 187 10.66 -3.15 17.79
C GLY A 187 11.00 -3.45 16.33
N GLU A 188 10.67 -2.52 15.44
CA GLU A 188 11.24 -2.55 14.09
C GLU A 188 12.65 -1.94 14.12
N HIS A 189 13.65 -2.78 13.85
CA HIS A 189 15.02 -2.31 13.67
C HIS A 189 15.13 -1.60 12.32
N LEU A 190 15.21 -0.28 12.35
CA LEU A 190 15.48 0.52 11.17
C LEU A 190 16.98 0.43 10.85
N GLN A 191 17.32 0.15 9.60
CA GLN A 191 18.72 0.12 9.19
C GLN A 191 19.28 1.54 9.14
N GLY A 192 20.26 1.82 9.99
CA GLY A 192 20.97 3.10 10.04
C GLY A 192 20.50 3.96 11.21
N MET A 193 21.36 4.03 12.23
CA MET A 193 21.46 5.17 13.14
C MET A 193 20.24 5.45 14.06
N GLY A 194 19.35 4.46 14.28
CA GLY A 194 18.30 4.49 15.31
C GLY A 194 17.10 3.61 14.99
N SER A 195 16.22 3.33 15.95
CA SER A 195 15.06 2.45 15.73
C SER A 195 13.78 3.09 16.28
N ILE A 196 12.65 2.97 15.56
CA ILE A 196 11.32 3.29 16.10
C ILE A 196 10.85 2.05 16.85
N HIS A 197 10.68 2.19 18.16
CA HIS A 197 10.59 1.02 19.02
C HIS A 197 9.20 0.44 19.19
N GLU A 198 8.18 1.24 18.90
CA GLU A 198 6.80 0.78 18.94
C GLU A 198 5.97 1.55 17.91
N VAL A 199 5.69 0.87 16.79
CA VAL A 199 4.71 1.30 15.80
C VAL A 199 3.55 0.32 15.81
N VAL A 200 2.38 0.81 16.24
CA VAL A 200 1.14 0.04 16.10
C VAL A 200 0.36 0.59 14.92
N GLY A 201 0.30 -0.22 13.84
CA GLY A 201 -0.48 0.04 12.63
C GLY A 201 -1.83 -0.67 12.67
N SER A 202 -2.92 0.04 12.34
CA SER A 202 -4.23 -0.59 12.16
C SER A 202 -5.01 0.03 10.99
N ILE A 203 -5.71 -0.82 10.24
CA ILE A 203 -6.53 -0.41 9.10
C ILE A 203 -8.01 -0.54 9.47
N HIS A 204 -8.77 0.52 9.23
CA HIS A 204 -10.21 0.59 9.46
C HIS A 204 -10.93 0.93 8.16
N GLY A 205 -12.06 0.27 7.89
CA GLY A 205 -12.92 0.52 6.74
C GLY A 205 -14.38 0.63 7.15
#